data_AF-A0A3M0Y538-F1
#
_entry.id   AF-A0A3M0Y538-F1
#
_cell.length_a   1.000
_cell.length_b   1.000
_cell.length_c   1.000
_cell.angle_alpha   90.00
_cell.angle_beta   90.00
_cell.angle_gamma   90.00
#
_symmetry.space_group_name_H-M   'P 1'
#
loop_
_entity.id
_entity.type
_entity.pdbx_description
1 polymer ?
#
loop_
_entity_poly.entity_id
_entity_poly.type
_entity_poly.pdbx_seq_one_letter_code
_entity_poly.pdbx_strand_id
1 'polypeptide(L)'
;MRRFGTRRCAGPATALMFAAAALAVASGACLAQGVEYTLEPENGWQRTHTPEPGSDEAVLAEARAALAQDRPGRALAILNRWIGAREAEGMADNPWMPEALTLRGDALLALGREYSALFDYERVAKQYPASDAFITAAQREYEIASRYLNGLKRRFLGLRIADATDIGEELLIRIQERLPGSQLAEQAAITLADYYYRVAKMDLAATAYDLYLKNYPRGEHRLHAMRRRIFANLAQFKGPAYDTTSLLDAREQILQLASVYPQEAGDIAPVVARIDDSLAARRLDAALWRLKRGDGPGARLILRRILRDHPRSAAAAEALAIMARKGWIESPSAPQPSEEQQPSGAADPERSP
;
A
#
# COMPACT_ATOMS: atom_id res chain seq x y z
N MET A 1 16.09 51.13 51.97
CA MET A 1 17.14 51.83 52.75
C MET A 1 18.37 52.02 51.86
N ARG A 2 18.78 53.28 51.65
CA ARG A 2 20.13 53.84 51.35
C ARG A 2 21.01 53.18 50.26
N ARG A 3 21.76 53.88 49.40
CA ARG A 3 21.95 55.28 48.95
C ARG A 3 22.95 55.21 47.77
N PHE A 4 22.72 56.03 46.74
CA PHE A 4 23.65 56.85 45.92
C PHE A 4 25.18 56.61 45.92
N GLY A 5 25.81 56.78 44.74
CA GLY A 5 27.18 57.28 44.67
C GLY A 5 27.92 57.17 43.33
N THR A 6 27.77 58.16 42.45
CA THR A 6 28.45 58.40 41.16
C THR A 6 29.96 58.67 41.26
N ARG A 7 30.72 58.42 40.18
CA ARG A 7 31.72 59.38 39.64
C ARG A 7 32.05 59.12 38.16
N ARG A 8 31.89 60.18 37.36
CA ARG A 8 32.39 60.36 35.99
C ARG A 8 33.85 60.85 36.05
N CYS A 9 34.65 60.47 35.06
CA CYS A 9 35.75 61.30 34.52
C CYS A 9 35.68 61.24 33.00
N ALA A 10 35.94 62.38 32.35
CA ALA A 10 35.73 62.65 30.94
C ALA A 10 37.06 62.94 30.21
N GLY A 11 37.14 62.49 28.96
CA GLY A 11 37.94 63.05 27.85
C GLY A 11 39.43 62.64 27.74
N PRO A 12 40.06 62.79 26.54
CA PRO A 12 39.58 63.47 25.34
C PRO A 12 39.53 62.60 24.07
N ALA A 13 38.95 63.21 23.04
CA ALA A 13 38.73 62.70 21.70
C ALA A 13 39.99 62.54 20.85
N THR A 14 40.02 61.50 20.02
CA THR A 14 40.77 61.49 18.76
C THR A 14 39.92 60.81 17.70
N ALA A 15 39.69 61.56 16.62
CA ALA A 15 38.96 61.20 15.43
C ALA A 15 39.80 60.32 14.47
N LEU A 16 39.17 59.96 13.34
CA LEU A 16 39.67 59.23 12.16
C LEU A 16 39.63 57.69 12.32
N MET A 17 39.13 56.89 11.38
CA MET A 17 38.72 57.11 9.99
C MET A 17 37.74 55.99 9.63
N PHE A 18 36.58 56.32 9.04
CA PHE A 18 35.67 55.33 8.45
C PHE A 18 36.33 54.74 7.20
N ALA A 19 36.68 53.45 7.23
CA ALA A 19 36.97 52.67 6.03
C ALA A 19 35.75 51.80 5.72
N ALA A 20 34.85 52.32 4.89
CA ALA A 20 33.78 51.55 4.28
C ALA A 20 34.40 50.63 3.22
N ALA A 21 34.60 49.35 3.55
CA ALA A 21 34.93 48.34 2.56
C ALA A 21 33.68 48.04 1.73
N ALA A 22 33.60 48.64 0.55
CA ALA A 22 32.62 48.27 -0.47
C ALA A 22 32.93 46.83 -0.94
N LEU A 23 32.16 45.85 -0.46
CA LEU A 23 32.11 44.53 -1.09
C LEU A 23 31.44 44.70 -2.46
N ALA A 24 32.25 44.81 -3.50
CA ALA A 24 31.78 44.62 -4.86
C ALA A 24 31.35 43.16 -5.01
N VAL A 25 30.04 42.90 -4.90
CA VAL A 25 29.46 41.62 -5.33
C VAL A 25 29.54 41.60 -6.85
N ALA A 26 30.67 41.10 -7.36
CA ALA A 26 30.77 40.68 -8.74
C ALA A 26 29.75 39.56 -8.95
N SER A 27 28.60 39.93 -9.52
CA SER A 27 27.57 39.01 -9.98
C SER A 27 28.09 38.32 -11.24
N GLY A 28 29.11 37.47 -11.09
CA GLY A 28 29.47 36.50 -12.10
C GLY A 28 28.37 35.46 -12.15
N ALA A 29 27.65 35.38 -13.27
CA ALA A 29 26.84 34.22 -13.59
C ALA A 29 27.79 33.02 -13.70
N CYS A 30 28.06 32.38 -12.57
CA CYS A 30 28.70 31.08 -12.56
C CYS A 30 27.66 30.13 -13.13
N LEU A 31 27.81 29.79 -14.42
CA LEU A 31 27.23 28.58 -14.96
C LEU A 31 27.77 27.46 -14.09
N ALA A 32 26.95 26.97 -13.16
CA ALA A 32 27.26 25.78 -12.39
C ALA A 32 27.28 24.60 -13.37
N GLN A 33 28.42 24.44 -14.03
CA GLN A 33 28.81 23.22 -14.70
C GLN A 33 28.70 22.12 -13.65
N GLY A 34 28.06 21.00 -13.96
CA GLY A 34 27.93 19.88 -13.04
C GLY A 34 29.31 19.32 -12.74
N VAL A 35 29.98 19.86 -11.73
CA VAL A 35 31.30 19.41 -11.31
C VAL A 35 31.10 18.19 -10.45
N GLU A 36 31.55 17.04 -10.95
CA GLU A 36 31.61 15.82 -10.17
C GLU A 36 32.76 15.92 -9.17
N TYR A 37 32.48 15.61 -7.89
CA TYR A 37 33.49 15.57 -6.85
C TYR A 37 33.65 14.13 -6.37
N THR A 38 34.86 13.60 -6.45
CA THR A 38 35.19 12.29 -5.88
C THR A 38 35.93 12.50 -4.56
N LEU A 39 35.51 11.80 -3.50
CA LEU A 39 36.19 11.84 -2.21
C LEU A 39 37.32 10.81 -2.21
N GLU A 40 38.57 11.29 -2.28
CA GLU A 40 39.74 10.42 -2.09
C GLU A 40 40.14 10.36 -0.60
N PRO A 41 40.46 9.17 -0.05
CA PRO A 41 40.77 8.99 1.37
C PRO A 41 41.92 9.88 1.90
N GLU A 42 42.86 10.27 1.04
CA GLU A 42 44.05 11.04 1.43
C GLU A 42 43.96 12.54 1.11
N ASN A 43 43.15 12.94 0.12
CA ASN A 43 43.19 14.29 -0.45
C ASN A 43 41.85 15.06 -0.38
N GLY A 44 40.82 14.49 0.25
CA GLY A 44 39.51 15.15 0.35
C GLY A 44 38.76 15.20 -0.99
N TRP A 45 37.78 16.11 -1.09
CA TRP A 45 36.95 16.25 -2.29
C TRP A 45 37.75 16.84 -3.46
N GLN A 46 37.97 16.04 -4.51
CA GLN A 46 38.58 16.52 -5.75
C GLN A 46 37.54 16.68 -6.86
N ARG A 47 37.64 17.79 -7.61
CA ARG A 47 36.86 18.04 -8.83
C ARG A 47 37.41 17.16 -9.94
N THR A 48 36.67 16.12 -10.36
CA THR A 48 37.22 15.07 -11.24
C THR A 48 36.68 15.11 -12.67
N HIS A 49 35.53 15.74 -12.94
CA HIS A 49 35.00 15.84 -14.31
C HIS A 49 34.31 17.18 -14.58
N THR A 50 34.68 17.84 -15.69
CA THR A 50 33.95 18.99 -16.25
C THR A 50 33.57 18.63 -17.68
N PRO A 51 32.26 18.58 -18.02
CA PRO A 51 31.81 18.21 -19.35
C PRO A 51 32.41 19.13 -20.42
N GLU A 52 32.83 18.55 -21.55
CA GLU A 52 33.38 19.33 -22.66
C GLU A 52 32.31 20.32 -23.19
N PRO A 53 32.61 21.62 -23.33
CA PRO A 53 31.66 22.60 -23.82
C PRO A 53 31.06 22.19 -25.18
N GLY A 54 29.72 22.14 -25.26
CA GLY A 54 29.00 21.76 -26.48
C GLY A 54 28.75 20.25 -26.63
N SER A 55 29.30 19.42 -25.74
CA SER A 55 28.94 18.00 -25.65
C SER A 55 27.48 17.80 -25.18
N ASP A 56 26.91 16.63 -25.44
CA ASP A 56 25.59 16.24 -24.92
C ASP A 56 25.53 16.36 -23.39
N GLU A 57 26.58 15.90 -22.72
CA GLU A 57 26.71 15.98 -21.27
C GLU A 57 26.70 17.42 -20.76
N ALA A 58 27.40 18.35 -21.45
CA ALA A 58 27.39 19.75 -21.06
C ALA A 58 26.01 20.39 -21.19
N VAL A 59 25.24 20.02 -22.22
CA VAL A 59 23.86 20.50 -22.41
C VAL A 59 22.94 19.98 -21.31
N LEU A 60 23.04 18.69 -20.95
CA LEU A 60 22.25 18.11 -19.86
C LEU A 60 22.67 18.67 -18.50
N ALA A 61 23.95 18.92 -18.27
CA ALA A 61 24.45 19.59 -17.07
C ALA A 61 23.86 21.01 -16.93
N GLU A 62 23.73 21.74 -18.03
CA GLU A 62 23.05 23.05 -18.03
C GLU A 62 21.57 22.93 -17.65
N ALA A 63 20.87 21.91 -18.18
CA ALA A 63 19.48 21.65 -17.83
C ALA A 63 19.31 21.28 -16.34
N ARG A 64 20.21 20.44 -15.80
CA ARG A 64 20.28 20.12 -14.37
C ARG A 64 20.49 21.37 -13.52
N ALA A 65 21.45 22.22 -13.90
CA ALA A 65 21.71 23.47 -13.20
C ALA A 65 20.50 24.40 -13.23
N ALA A 66 19.78 24.47 -14.36
CA ALA A 66 18.55 25.24 -14.46
C ALA A 66 17.44 24.72 -13.53
N LEU A 67 17.25 23.40 -13.42
CA LEU A 67 16.32 22.81 -12.45
C LEU A 67 16.72 23.10 -11.00
N ALA A 68 18.01 22.94 -10.67
CA ALA A 68 18.52 23.22 -9.32
C ALA A 68 18.36 24.70 -8.90
N GLN A 69 18.31 25.61 -9.88
CA GLN A 69 18.08 27.04 -9.67
C GLN A 69 16.59 27.43 -9.68
N ASP A 70 15.67 26.47 -9.65
CA ASP A 70 14.22 26.68 -9.77
C ASP A 70 13.83 27.43 -11.06
N ARG A 71 14.51 27.12 -12.17
CA ARG A 71 14.24 27.65 -13.51
C ARG A 71 13.74 26.56 -14.47
N PRO A 72 12.60 25.90 -14.17
CA PRO A 72 12.14 24.75 -14.95
C PRO A 72 11.75 25.12 -16.39
N GLY A 73 11.31 26.36 -16.65
CA GLY A 73 11.06 26.83 -18.02
C GLY A 73 12.32 26.89 -18.89
N ARG A 74 13.47 27.26 -18.30
CA ARG A 74 14.77 27.25 -19.00
C ARG A 74 15.21 25.81 -19.28
N ALA A 75 15.15 24.93 -18.27
CA ALA A 75 15.47 23.52 -18.43
C ALA A 75 14.64 22.87 -19.55
N LEU A 76 13.32 23.11 -19.55
CA LEU A 76 12.42 22.61 -20.58
C LEU A 76 12.80 23.10 -21.99
N ALA A 77 13.18 24.37 -22.14
CA ALA A 77 13.59 24.92 -23.43
C ALA A 77 14.89 24.30 -23.95
N ILE A 78 15.88 24.08 -23.07
CA ILE A 78 17.14 23.40 -23.38
C ILE A 78 16.86 21.97 -23.86
N LEU A 79 16.10 21.22 -23.07
CA LEU A 79 15.82 19.81 -23.32
C LEU A 79 14.95 19.58 -24.56
N ASN A 80 13.95 20.43 -24.81
CA ASN A 80 13.16 20.35 -26.04
C ASN A 80 14.01 20.53 -27.29
N ARG A 81 14.95 21.50 -27.26
CA ARG A 81 15.85 21.74 -28.39
C ARG A 81 16.79 20.56 -28.60
N TRP A 82 17.41 20.07 -27.51
CA TRP A 82 18.37 18.98 -27.57
C TRP A 82 17.73 17.67 -28.04
N ILE A 83 16.60 17.27 -27.42
CA ILE A 83 15.87 16.04 -27.79
C ILE A 83 15.42 16.11 -29.25
N GLY A 84 14.80 17.23 -29.66
CA GLY A 84 14.32 17.39 -31.03
C GLY A 84 15.44 17.36 -32.07
N ALA A 85 16.62 17.93 -31.76
CA ALA A 85 17.78 17.86 -32.64
C ALA A 85 18.29 16.42 -32.80
N ARG A 86 18.48 15.69 -31.69
CA ARG A 86 18.94 14.29 -31.73
C ARG A 86 17.98 13.36 -32.44
N GLU A 87 16.68 13.56 -32.26
CA GLU A 87 15.66 12.80 -33.00
C GLU A 87 15.66 13.10 -34.50
N ALA A 88 15.81 14.36 -34.89
CA ALA A 88 15.89 14.75 -36.30
C ALA A 88 17.15 14.18 -36.99
N GLU A 89 18.23 14.00 -36.23
CA GLU A 89 19.47 13.36 -36.69
C GLU A 89 19.39 11.82 -36.71
N GLY A 90 18.27 11.23 -36.30
CA GLY A 90 18.11 9.77 -36.19
C GLY A 90 18.82 9.15 -34.98
N MET A 91 19.33 9.96 -34.04
CA MET A 91 20.05 9.54 -32.84
C MET A 91 19.12 9.38 -31.63
N ALA A 92 17.98 8.70 -31.82
CA ALA A 92 17.03 8.45 -30.75
C ALA A 92 17.59 7.50 -29.66
N ASP A 93 18.59 6.69 -30.01
CA ASP A 93 19.32 5.77 -29.13
C ASP A 93 20.54 6.40 -28.44
N ASN A 94 20.71 7.73 -28.55
CA ASN A 94 21.80 8.45 -27.89
C ASN A 94 21.86 8.09 -26.38
N PRO A 95 23.05 7.78 -25.82
CA PRO A 95 23.20 7.38 -24.42
C PRO A 95 22.62 8.36 -23.39
N TRP A 96 22.54 9.65 -23.73
CA TRP A 96 22.00 10.71 -22.88
C TRP A 96 20.48 10.88 -22.99
N MET A 97 19.82 10.22 -23.95
CA MET A 97 18.38 10.34 -24.16
C MET A 97 17.55 9.96 -22.92
N PRO A 98 17.84 8.87 -22.18
CA PRO A 98 17.06 8.52 -20.99
C PRO A 98 17.14 9.58 -19.87
N GLU A 99 18.32 10.17 -19.65
CA GLU A 99 18.49 11.26 -18.68
C GLU A 99 17.77 12.52 -19.17
N ALA A 100 17.93 12.88 -20.44
CA ALA A 100 17.28 14.06 -21.01
C ALA A 100 15.75 13.99 -20.91
N LEU A 101 15.15 12.81 -21.19
CA LEU A 101 13.72 12.57 -21.02
C LEU A 101 13.31 12.72 -19.55
N THR A 102 14.06 12.12 -18.62
CA THR A 102 13.78 12.25 -17.18
C THR A 102 13.85 13.72 -16.72
N LEU A 103 14.88 14.47 -17.11
CA LEU A 103 15.02 15.89 -16.79
C LEU A 103 13.90 16.73 -17.40
N ARG A 104 13.41 16.36 -18.60
CA ARG A 104 12.32 17.08 -19.24
C ARG A 104 11.00 16.81 -18.52
N GLY A 105 10.77 15.57 -18.12
CA GLY A 105 9.70 15.19 -17.21
C GLY A 105 9.75 16.00 -15.92
N ASP A 106 10.91 16.10 -15.28
CA ASP A 106 11.09 16.87 -14.03
C ASP A 106 10.79 18.36 -14.23
N ALA A 107 11.23 18.95 -15.36
CA ALA A 107 10.90 20.33 -15.73
C ALA A 107 9.39 20.52 -15.93
N LEU A 108 8.72 19.58 -16.60
CA LEU A 108 7.26 19.61 -16.80
C LEU A 108 6.51 19.47 -15.47
N LEU A 109 6.96 18.59 -14.60
CA LEU A 109 6.41 18.37 -13.26
C LEU A 109 6.52 19.64 -12.41
N ALA A 110 7.68 20.30 -12.40
CA ALA A 110 7.90 21.58 -11.70
C ALA A 110 7.00 22.71 -12.24
N LEU A 111 6.62 22.67 -13.52
CA LEU A 111 5.66 23.61 -14.14
C LEU A 111 4.19 23.25 -13.87
N GLY A 112 3.92 22.21 -13.08
CA GLY A 112 2.58 21.69 -12.81
C GLY A 112 1.92 21.08 -14.06
N ARG A 113 2.72 20.42 -14.90
CA ARG A 113 2.28 19.69 -16.10
C ARG A 113 2.52 18.20 -15.91
N GLU A 114 2.00 17.64 -14.82
CA GLU A 114 2.26 16.28 -14.36
C GLU A 114 1.87 15.25 -15.43
N TYR A 115 0.71 15.42 -16.06
CA TYR A 115 0.29 14.53 -17.16
C TYR A 115 1.21 14.57 -18.37
N SER A 116 1.78 15.73 -18.70
CA SER A 116 2.77 15.84 -19.78
C SER A 116 4.08 15.16 -19.40
N ALA A 117 4.51 15.30 -18.15
CA ALA A 117 5.71 14.64 -17.63
C ALA A 117 5.64 13.11 -17.74
N LEU A 118 4.46 12.53 -17.50
CA LEU A 118 4.24 11.08 -17.62
C LEU A 118 4.59 10.52 -19.01
N PHE A 119 4.46 11.28 -20.09
CA PHE A 119 4.86 10.80 -21.42
C PHE A 119 6.37 10.53 -21.51
N ASP A 120 7.18 11.37 -20.87
CA ASP A 120 8.63 11.22 -20.86
C ASP A 120 9.05 10.06 -19.96
N TYR A 121 8.49 9.97 -18.75
CA TYR A 121 8.77 8.85 -17.85
C TYR A 121 8.34 7.50 -18.43
N GLU A 122 7.15 7.45 -19.05
CA GLU A 122 6.67 6.24 -19.73
C GLU A 122 7.54 5.86 -20.93
N ARG A 123 8.10 6.86 -21.62
CA ARG A 123 9.06 6.61 -22.71
C ARG A 123 10.36 6.02 -22.16
N VAL A 124 10.88 6.54 -21.06
CA VAL A 124 12.03 5.94 -20.36
C VAL A 124 11.72 4.49 -19.98
N ALA A 125 10.56 4.23 -19.36
CA ALA A 125 10.14 2.91 -18.94
C ALA A 125 10.02 1.90 -20.09
N LYS A 126 9.53 2.34 -21.26
CA LYS A 126 9.28 1.45 -22.41
C LYS A 126 10.49 1.25 -23.30
N GLN A 127 11.29 2.30 -23.51
CA GLN A 127 12.37 2.30 -24.51
C GLN A 127 13.75 2.09 -23.87
N TYR A 128 13.93 2.46 -22.61
CA TYR A 128 15.23 2.42 -21.93
C TYR A 128 15.16 1.72 -20.55
N PRO A 129 14.55 0.52 -20.44
CA PRO A 129 14.36 -0.15 -19.15
C PRO A 129 15.68 -0.57 -18.46
N ALA A 130 16.79 -0.66 -19.20
CA ALA A 130 18.11 -0.99 -18.67
C ALA A 130 18.93 0.24 -18.24
N SER A 131 18.40 1.46 -18.41
CA SER A 131 19.11 2.69 -18.05
C SER A 131 18.95 3.03 -16.57
N ASP A 132 19.93 3.75 -16.00
CA ASP A 132 19.83 4.26 -14.61
C ASP A 132 18.65 5.23 -14.42
N ALA A 133 18.22 5.86 -15.50
CA ALA A 133 17.04 6.73 -15.53
C ALA A 133 15.73 5.97 -15.28
N PHE A 134 15.68 4.65 -15.51
CA PHE A 134 14.48 3.84 -15.38
C PHE A 134 13.88 3.89 -13.97
N ILE A 135 14.71 3.66 -12.95
CA ILE A 135 14.25 3.68 -11.55
C ILE A 135 13.80 5.09 -11.15
N THR A 136 14.52 6.10 -11.61
CA THR A 136 14.16 7.51 -11.35
C THR A 136 12.82 7.86 -11.99
N ALA A 137 12.59 7.46 -13.24
CA ALA A 137 11.32 7.67 -13.94
C ALA A 137 10.15 6.96 -13.21
N ALA A 138 10.34 5.70 -12.80
CA ALA A 138 9.34 4.96 -12.02
C ALA A 138 9.03 5.64 -10.67
N GLN A 139 10.05 6.20 -10.01
CA GLN A 139 9.86 6.96 -8.76
C GLN A 139 9.02 8.22 -9.01
N ARG A 140 9.24 8.93 -10.11
CA ARG A 140 8.44 10.10 -10.49
C ARG A 140 7.01 9.74 -10.86
N GLU A 141 6.80 8.62 -11.56
CA GLU A 141 5.47 8.05 -11.80
C GLU A 141 4.74 7.75 -10.49
N TYR A 142 5.42 7.14 -9.51
CA TYR A 142 4.87 6.88 -8.18
C TYR A 142 4.45 8.17 -7.46
N GLU A 143 5.30 9.20 -7.49
CA GLU A 143 5.00 10.50 -6.87
C GLU A 143 3.76 11.15 -7.50
N ILE A 144 3.66 11.14 -8.83
CA ILE A 144 2.51 11.68 -9.56
C ILE A 144 1.24 10.87 -9.25
N ALA A 145 1.33 9.54 -9.31
CA ALA A 145 0.24 8.63 -9.00
C ALA A 145 -0.31 8.87 -7.59
N SER A 146 0.59 8.95 -6.61
CA SER A 146 0.24 9.26 -5.22
C SER A 146 -0.48 10.59 -5.09
N ARG A 147 -0.06 11.64 -5.81
CA ARG A 147 -0.77 12.93 -5.80
C ARG A 147 -2.17 12.82 -6.42
N TYR A 148 -2.31 12.11 -7.54
CA TYR A 148 -3.62 11.88 -8.18
C TYR A 148 -4.59 11.10 -7.27
N LEU A 149 -4.12 10.06 -6.59
CA LEU A 149 -4.93 9.31 -5.61
C LEU A 149 -5.26 10.10 -4.33
N ASN A 150 -4.59 11.24 -4.12
CA ASN A 150 -4.88 12.19 -3.05
C ASN A 150 -5.66 13.43 -3.55
N GLY A 151 -6.28 13.35 -4.74
CA GLY A 151 -7.22 14.34 -5.24
C GLY A 151 -6.59 15.44 -6.11
N LEU A 152 -5.32 15.33 -6.50
CA LEU A 152 -4.74 16.22 -7.49
C LEU A 152 -5.49 16.05 -8.81
N LYS A 153 -6.15 17.11 -9.27
CA LYS A 153 -6.80 17.14 -10.58
C LYS A 153 -5.82 17.52 -11.68
N ARG A 154 -5.97 16.87 -12.83
CA ARG A 154 -5.23 17.19 -14.05
C ARG A 154 -5.72 18.50 -14.64
N ARG A 155 -4.79 19.24 -15.27
CA ARG A 155 -5.12 20.45 -16.03
C ARG A 155 -5.87 20.09 -17.31
N PHE A 156 -7.01 20.75 -17.53
CA PHE A 156 -7.77 20.75 -18.77
C PHE A 156 -8.08 22.20 -19.13
N LEU A 157 -7.68 22.65 -20.32
CA LEU A 157 -7.79 24.06 -20.77
C LEU A 157 -7.23 25.07 -19.74
N GLY A 158 -6.12 24.72 -19.07
CA GLY A 158 -5.45 25.57 -18.08
C GLY A 158 -6.00 25.47 -16.64
N LEU A 159 -7.15 24.81 -16.42
CA LEU A 159 -7.79 24.68 -15.11
C LEU A 159 -7.60 23.25 -14.55
N ARG A 160 -7.35 23.11 -13.24
CA ARG A 160 -7.24 21.80 -12.56
C ARG A 160 -8.62 21.21 -12.23
N ILE A 161 -9.28 20.63 -13.24
CA ILE A 161 -10.67 20.14 -13.10
C ILE A 161 -10.87 18.69 -13.52
N ALA A 162 -9.98 18.11 -14.32
CA ALA A 162 -10.13 16.74 -14.79
C ALA A 162 -9.71 15.75 -13.70
N ASP A 163 -10.54 14.75 -13.45
CA ASP A 163 -10.18 13.61 -12.63
C ASP A 163 -8.97 12.89 -13.25
N ALA A 164 -8.12 12.32 -12.39
CA ALA A 164 -6.90 11.62 -12.79
C ALA A 164 -6.65 10.40 -11.91
N THR A 165 -7.66 9.97 -11.16
CA THR A 165 -7.54 8.89 -10.19
C THR A 165 -7.32 7.56 -10.89
N ASP A 166 -7.98 7.33 -12.02
CA ASP A 166 -7.74 6.19 -12.92
C ASP A 166 -6.28 6.08 -13.38
N ILE A 167 -5.68 7.21 -13.79
CA ILE A 167 -4.26 7.28 -14.16
C ILE A 167 -3.38 6.94 -12.95
N GLY A 168 -3.73 7.42 -11.76
CA GLY A 168 -3.01 7.09 -10.53
C GLY A 168 -3.06 5.60 -10.20
N GLU A 169 -4.24 4.97 -10.29
CA GLU A 169 -4.42 3.53 -10.07
C GLU A 169 -3.55 2.73 -11.08
N GLU A 170 -3.60 3.09 -12.36
CA GLU A 170 -2.85 2.42 -13.43
C GLU A 170 -1.33 2.53 -13.25
N LEU A 171 -0.81 3.71 -12.89
CA LEU A 171 0.62 3.91 -12.68
C LEU A 171 1.15 3.05 -11.53
N LEU A 172 0.42 2.96 -10.41
CA LEU A 172 0.84 2.11 -9.28
C LEU A 172 0.84 0.62 -9.64
N ILE A 173 -0.07 0.17 -10.51
CA ILE A 173 -0.08 -1.20 -11.03
C ILE A 173 1.14 -1.43 -11.92
N ARG A 174 1.40 -0.55 -12.89
CA ARG A 174 2.55 -0.65 -13.80
C ARG A 174 3.88 -0.68 -13.06
N ILE A 175 4.04 0.10 -12.00
CA ILE A 175 5.25 0.08 -11.17
C ILE A 175 5.46 -1.31 -10.54
N GLN A 176 4.39 -1.94 -10.03
CA GLN A 176 4.47 -3.29 -9.47
C GLN A 176 4.85 -4.34 -10.52
N GLU A 177 4.32 -4.21 -11.74
CA GLU A 177 4.62 -5.11 -12.86
C GLU A 177 6.07 -4.96 -13.37
N ARG A 178 6.57 -3.71 -13.39
CA ARG A 178 7.90 -3.36 -13.91
C ARG A 178 9.03 -3.65 -12.93
N LEU A 179 8.77 -3.49 -11.63
CA LEU A 179 9.79 -3.58 -10.58
C LEU A 179 9.40 -4.58 -9.48
N PRO A 180 8.99 -5.82 -9.81
CA PRO A 180 8.47 -6.76 -8.82
C PRO A 180 9.51 -7.06 -7.73
N GLY A 181 9.07 -7.04 -6.47
CA GLY A 181 9.94 -7.29 -5.31
C GLY A 181 10.82 -6.11 -4.88
N SER A 182 10.83 -5.00 -5.62
CA SER A 182 11.54 -3.78 -5.20
C SER A 182 10.79 -3.06 -4.06
N GLN A 183 11.51 -2.22 -3.32
CA GLN A 183 10.90 -1.34 -2.32
C GLN A 183 9.87 -0.37 -2.94
N LEU A 184 10.12 0.11 -4.16
CA LEU A 184 9.20 1.00 -4.86
C LEU A 184 7.90 0.28 -5.25
N ALA A 185 7.97 -0.98 -5.68
CA ALA A 185 6.79 -1.79 -5.96
C ALA A 185 6.02 -2.16 -4.68
N GLU A 186 6.73 -2.40 -3.57
CA GLU A 186 6.10 -2.59 -2.25
C GLU A 186 5.31 -1.33 -1.84
N GLN A 187 5.93 -0.15 -1.96
CA GLN A 187 5.31 1.14 -1.68
C GLN A 187 4.09 1.40 -2.59
N ALA A 188 4.20 1.09 -3.88
CA ALA A 188 3.09 1.21 -4.83
C ALA A 188 1.93 0.28 -4.46
N ALA A 189 2.21 -0.97 -4.10
CA ALA A 189 1.20 -1.96 -3.71
C ALA A 189 0.44 -1.53 -2.46
N ILE A 190 1.14 -1.11 -1.40
CA ILE A 190 0.46 -0.69 -0.16
C ILE A 190 -0.31 0.62 -0.36
N THR A 191 0.23 1.57 -1.12
CA THR A 191 -0.42 2.85 -1.42
C THR A 191 -1.73 2.65 -2.17
N LEU A 192 -1.75 1.72 -3.14
CA LEU A 192 -2.95 1.37 -3.89
C LEU A 192 -4.02 0.73 -2.98
N ALA A 193 -3.61 -0.21 -2.12
CA ALA A 193 -4.51 -0.87 -1.17
C ALA A 193 -5.11 0.12 -0.15
N ASP A 194 -4.29 1.02 0.40
CA ASP A 194 -4.72 2.08 1.32
C ASP A 194 -5.67 3.06 0.64
N TYR A 195 -5.43 3.39 -0.63
CA TYR A 195 -6.34 4.22 -1.41
C TYR A 195 -7.70 3.54 -1.58
N TYR A 196 -7.76 2.27 -2.01
CA TYR A 196 -9.04 1.55 -2.14
C TYR A 196 -9.80 1.47 -0.83
N TYR A 197 -9.10 1.24 0.28
CA TYR A 197 -9.69 1.25 1.61
C TYR A 197 -10.29 2.63 1.95
N ARG A 198 -9.54 3.71 1.69
CA ARG A 198 -9.95 5.09 1.98
C ARG A 198 -11.20 5.51 1.19
N VAL A 199 -11.34 5.08 -0.06
CA VAL A 199 -12.52 5.38 -0.90
C VAL A 199 -13.64 4.35 -0.77
N ALA A 200 -13.56 3.48 0.24
CA ALA A 200 -14.54 2.45 0.57
C ALA A 200 -14.81 1.39 -0.53
N LYS A 201 -13.87 1.19 -1.45
CA LYS A 201 -13.84 0.04 -2.39
C LYS A 201 -13.29 -1.18 -1.65
N MET A 202 -14.07 -1.70 -0.68
CA MET A 202 -13.60 -2.68 0.31
C MET A 202 -13.24 -4.04 -0.29
N ASP A 203 -13.91 -4.42 -1.37
CA ASP A 203 -13.59 -5.60 -2.18
C ASP A 203 -12.18 -5.47 -2.79
N LEU A 204 -11.92 -4.39 -3.52
CA LEU A 204 -10.60 -4.12 -4.12
C LEU A 204 -9.52 -3.96 -3.04
N ALA A 205 -9.84 -3.32 -1.91
CA ALA A 205 -8.92 -3.17 -0.80
C ALA A 205 -8.53 -4.55 -0.23
N ALA A 206 -9.50 -5.42 0.04
CA ALA A 206 -9.23 -6.77 0.55
C ALA A 206 -8.36 -7.59 -0.41
N THR A 207 -8.63 -7.52 -1.71
CA THR A 207 -7.82 -8.16 -2.76
C THR A 207 -6.41 -7.58 -2.83
N ALA A 208 -6.27 -6.25 -2.79
CA ALA A 208 -4.97 -5.59 -2.88
C ALA A 208 -4.09 -5.88 -1.66
N TYR A 209 -4.64 -5.85 -0.43
CA TYR A 209 -3.88 -6.25 0.76
C TYR A 209 -3.51 -7.74 0.75
N ASP A 210 -4.39 -8.62 0.25
CA ASP A 210 -4.05 -10.04 0.10
C ASP A 210 -2.88 -10.24 -0.87
N LEU A 211 -2.89 -9.54 -2.02
CA LEU A 211 -1.79 -9.56 -2.97
C LEU A 211 -0.49 -9.00 -2.36
N TYR A 212 -0.58 -7.90 -1.60
CA TYR A 212 0.56 -7.35 -0.87
C TYR A 212 1.17 -8.39 0.09
N LEU A 213 0.35 -9.07 0.89
CA LEU A 213 0.81 -10.08 1.85
C LEU A 213 1.45 -11.31 1.18
N LYS A 214 0.99 -11.67 -0.03
CA LYS A 214 1.55 -12.76 -0.83
C LYS A 214 2.89 -12.38 -1.47
N ASN A 215 2.97 -11.18 -2.03
CA ASN A 215 4.15 -10.73 -2.77
C ASN A 215 5.26 -10.21 -1.84
N TYR A 216 4.89 -9.65 -0.68
CA TYR A 216 5.80 -9.04 0.30
C TYR A 216 5.59 -9.66 1.70
N PRO A 217 5.84 -10.97 1.88
CA PRO A 217 5.57 -11.68 3.14
C PRO A 217 6.43 -11.23 4.33
N ARG A 218 7.48 -10.44 4.06
CA ARG A 218 8.38 -9.80 5.04
C ARG A 218 8.41 -8.28 4.91
N GLY A 219 7.46 -7.69 4.17
CA GLY A 219 7.37 -6.26 3.94
C GLY A 219 7.14 -5.47 5.23
N GLU A 220 7.53 -4.20 5.22
CA GLU A 220 7.43 -3.31 6.39
C GLU A 220 5.97 -3.17 6.85
N HIS A 221 5.04 -3.08 5.90
CA HIS A 221 3.62 -2.85 6.17
C HIS A 221 2.82 -4.14 6.34
N ARG A 222 3.48 -5.28 6.59
CA ARG A 222 2.82 -6.58 6.73
C ARG A 222 1.71 -6.58 7.79
N LEU A 223 1.99 -6.10 9.00
CA LEU A 223 1.00 -6.06 10.08
C LEU A 223 -0.18 -5.14 9.73
N HIS A 224 0.12 -3.97 9.16
CA HIS A 224 -0.89 -3.02 8.69
C HIS A 224 -1.80 -3.64 7.63
N ALA A 225 -1.23 -4.29 6.61
CA ALA A 225 -1.97 -4.96 5.56
C ALA A 225 -2.85 -6.11 6.09
N MET A 226 -2.37 -6.91 7.05
CA MET A 226 -3.19 -7.94 7.70
C MET A 226 -4.43 -7.34 8.36
N ARG A 227 -4.24 -6.31 9.20
CA ARG A 227 -5.34 -5.67 9.93
C ARG A 227 -6.31 -5.00 8.97
N ARG A 228 -5.81 -4.25 7.98
CA ARG A 228 -6.67 -3.57 7.00
C ARG A 228 -7.45 -4.54 6.13
N ARG A 229 -6.87 -5.68 5.73
CA ARG A 229 -7.58 -6.75 5.03
C ARG A 229 -8.75 -7.31 5.86
N ILE A 230 -8.53 -7.58 7.14
CA ILE A 230 -9.60 -8.03 8.05
C ILE A 230 -10.73 -7.01 8.07
N PHE A 231 -10.41 -5.73 8.30
CA PHE A 231 -11.43 -4.68 8.36
C PHE A 231 -12.15 -4.49 7.02
N ALA A 232 -11.44 -4.60 5.89
CA ALA A 232 -12.05 -4.54 4.57
C ALA A 232 -13.06 -5.69 4.36
N ASN A 233 -12.72 -6.91 4.77
CA ASN A 233 -13.63 -8.07 4.69
C ASN A 233 -14.85 -7.93 5.61
N LEU A 234 -14.64 -7.43 6.85
CA LEU A 234 -15.73 -7.14 7.77
C LEU A 234 -16.68 -6.08 7.21
N ALA A 235 -16.15 -5.02 6.59
CA ALA A 235 -16.94 -3.94 6.02
C ALA A 235 -17.80 -4.35 4.81
N GLN A 236 -17.45 -5.44 4.13
CA GLN A 236 -18.26 -6.00 3.03
C GLN A 236 -19.52 -6.71 3.53
N PHE A 237 -19.55 -7.17 4.79
CA PHE A 237 -20.69 -7.91 5.32
C PHE A 237 -21.86 -6.99 5.66
N LYS A 238 -22.99 -7.16 4.94
CA LYS A 238 -24.21 -6.35 5.10
C LYS A 238 -25.25 -6.97 6.05
N GLY A 239 -24.93 -8.08 6.71
CA GLY A 239 -25.82 -8.77 7.65
C GLY A 239 -26.15 -10.21 7.25
N PRO A 240 -26.78 -10.99 8.14
CA PRO A 240 -26.95 -12.45 8.00
C PRO A 240 -27.62 -12.90 6.69
N ALA A 241 -28.50 -12.08 6.12
CA ALA A 241 -29.18 -12.40 4.87
C ALA A 241 -28.26 -12.40 3.61
N TYR A 242 -27.08 -11.78 3.70
CA TYR A 242 -26.13 -11.59 2.60
C TYR A 242 -25.07 -12.70 2.56
N ASP A 243 -24.16 -12.63 1.58
CA ASP A 243 -23.02 -13.54 1.46
C ASP A 243 -22.11 -13.44 2.69
N THR A 244 -21.78 -14.58 3.28
CA THR A 244 -20.94 -14.72 4.48
C THR A 244 -19.49 -15.04 4.16
N THR A 245 -19.11 -15.15 2.88
CA THR A 245 -17.74 -15.51 2.47
C THR A 245 -16.70 -14.57 3.08
N SER A 246 -16.92 -13.26 3.01
CA SER A 246 -16.02 -12.27 3.61
C SER A 246 -15.95 -12.35 5.14
N LEU A 247 -17.02 -12.79 5.82
CA LEU A 247 -16.98 -13.03 7.27
C LEU A 247 -16.14 -14.24 7.65
N LEU A 248 -16.26 -15.32 6.87
CA LEU A 248 -15.46 -16.53 7.08
C LEU A 248 -13.97 -16.22 6.87
N ASP A 249 -13.66 -15.46 5.82
CA ASP A 249 -12.31 -14.98 5.54
C ASP A 249 -11.78 -14.09 6.67
N ALA A 250 -12.57 -13.12 7.13
CA ALA A 250 -12.20 -12.25 8.24
C ALA A 250 -11.94 -13.05 9.53
N ARG A 251 -12.77 -14.05 9.83
CA ARG A 251 -12.61 -14.92 11.00
C ARG A 251 -11.26 -15.64 10.95
N GLU A 252 -10.95 -16.29 9.84
CA GLU A 252 -9.69 -17.02 9.67
C GLU A 252 -8.48 -16.07 9.78
N GLN A 253 -8.58 -14.90 9.15
CA GLN A 253 -7.54 -13.87 9.20
C GLN A 253 -7.31 -13.33 10.61
N ILE A 254 -8.35 -13.16 11.44
CA ILE A 254 -8.20 -12.76 12.84
C ILE A 254 -7.47 -13.85 13.64
N LEU A 255 -7.83 -15.12 13.44
CA LEU A 255 -7.14 -16.23 14.11
C LEU A 255 -5.67 -16.32 13.70
N GLN A 256 -5.37 -16.11 12.42
CA GLN A 256 -4.00 -16.01 11.92
C GLN A 256 -3.25 -14.80 12.52
N LEU A 257 -3.89 -13.64 12.62
CA LEU A 257 -3.28 -12.47 13.24
C LEU A 257 -2.98 -12.73 14.72
N ALA A 258 -3.90 -13.33 15.46
CA ALA A 258 -3.73 -13.66 16.87
C ALA A 258 -2.63 -14.71 17.12
N SER A 259 -2.39 -15.61 16.16
CA SER A 259 -1.31 -16.59 16.27
C SER A 259 0.08 -16.00 15.98
N VAL A 260 0.18 -15.11 14.99
CA VAL A 260 1.47 -14.51 14.59
C VAL A 260 1.82 -13.26 15.41
N TYR A 261 0.83 -12.43 15.75
CA TYR A 261 0.97 -11.16 16.46
C TYR A 261 -0.02 -11.07 17.64
N PRO A 262 0.13 -11.92 18.68
CA PRO A 262 -0.84 -12.02 19.78
C PRO A 262 -1.06 -10.70 20.54
N GLN A 263 -0.02 -9.88 20.69
CA GLN A 263 -0.11 -8.59 21.38
C GLN A 263 -0.91 -7.54 20.57
N GLU A 264 -0.85 -7.63 19.24
CA GLU A 264 -1.50 -6.69 18.31
C GLU A 264 -2.95 -7.08 17.99
N ALA A 265 -3.34 -8.33 18.29
CA ALA A 265 -4.66 -8.85 18.02
C ALA A 265 -5.66 -8.64 19.17
N GLY A 266 -5.23 -8.09 20.31
CA GLY A 266 -6.06 -8.00 21.51
C GLY A 266 -7.36 -7.22 21.34
N ASP A 267 -7.37 -6.21 20.48
CA ASP A 267 -8.54 -5.38 20.16
C ASP A 267 -9.54 -6.09 19.22
N ILE A 268 -9.04 -6.90 18.29
CA ILE A 268 -9.85 -7.51 17.23
C ILE A 268 -10.21 -8.99 17.51
N ALA A 269 -9.45 -9.71 18.32
CA ALA A 269 -9.73 -11.10 18.67
C ALA A 269 -11.15 -11.33 19.22
N PRO A 270 -11.71 -10.43 20.07
CA PRO A 270 -13.09 -10.57 20.53
C PRO A 270 -14.15 -10.48 19.42
N VAL A 271 -13.81 -9.92 18.24
CA VAL A 271 -14.73 -9.83 17.09
C VAL A 271 -15.10 -11.22 16.57
N VAL A 272 -14.24 -12.23 16.74
CA VAL A 272 -14.53 -13.63 16.33
C VAL A 272 -15.84 -14.14 16.93
N ALA A 273 -16.12 -13.84 18.21
CA ALA A 273 -17.36 -14.27 18.84
C ALA A 273 -18.61 -13.67 18.16
N ARG A 274 -18.52 -12.40 17.74
CA ARG A 274 -19.61 -11.71 17.01
C ARG A 274 -19.79 -12.26 15.60
N ILE A 275 -18.70 -12.64 14.94
CA ILE A 275 -18.74 -13.31 13.64
C ILE A 275 -19.42 -14.68 13.80
N ASP A 276 -19.01 -15.47 14.79
CA ASP A 276 -19.61 -16.77 15.08
C ASP A 276 -21.12 -16.65 15.36
N ASP A 277 -21.54 -15.66 16.15
CA ASP A 277 -22.96 -15.36 16.37
C ASP A 277 -23.70 -15.04 15.07
N SER A 278 -23.11 -14.24 14.20
CA SER A 278 -23.70 -13.86 12.90
C SER A 278 -23.84 -15.05 11.95
N LEU A 279 -22.81 -15.91 11.91
CA LEU A 279 -22.82 -17.15 11.12
C LEU A 279 -23.85 -18.14 11.66
N ALA A 280 -23.99 -18.25 12.98
CA ALA A 280 -24.98 -19.10 13.62
C ALA A 280 -26.41 -18.60 13.37
N ALA A 281 -26.65 -17.28 13.45
CA ALA A 281 -27.94 -16.66 13.12
C ALA A 281 -28.36 -16.94 11.68
N ARG A 282 -27.44 -16.81 10.71
CA ARG A 282 -27.73 -17.16 9.31
C ARG A 282 -28.12 -18.63 9.14
N ARG A 283 -27.43 -19.55 9.82
CA ARG A 283 -27.80 -20.97 9.78
C ARG A 283 -29.17 -21.21 10.41
N LEU A 284 -29.50 -20.49 11.47
CA LEU A 284 -30.81 -20.56 12.10
C LEU A 284 -31.91 -20.09 11.16
N ASP A 285 -31.72 -18.97 10.43
CA ASP A 285 -32.66 -18.50 9.41
C ASP A 285 -32.93 -19.59 8.35
N ALA A 286 -31.88 -20.28 7.90
CA ALA A 286 -32.01 -21.38 6.96
C ALA A 286 -32.82 -22.56 7.53
N ALA A 287 -32.60 -22.90 8.82
CA ALA A 287 -33.38 -23.92 9.51
C ALA A 287 -34.86 -23.52 9.66
N LEU A 288 -35.13 -22.28 10.05
CA LEU A 288 -36.49 -21.72 10.18
C LEU A 288 -37.22 -21.71 8.84
N TRP A 289 -36.54 -21.35 7.76
CA TRP A 289 -37.11 -21.41 6.41
C TRP A 289 -37.47 -22.83 5.99
N ARG A 290 -36.62 -23.82 6.30
CA ARG A 290 -36.94 -25.24 6.05
C ARG A 290 -38.14 -25.71 6.86
N LEU A 291 -38.22 -25.34 8.14
CA LEU A 291 -39.39 -25.62 8.97
C LEU A 291 -40.67 -25.04 8.38
N LYS A 292 -40.63 -23.79 7.90
CA LYS A 292 -41.75 -23.14 7.23
C LYS A 292 -42.21 -23.88 5.97
N ARG A 293 -41.29 -24.53 5.27
CA ARG A 293 -41.57 -25.38 4.09
C ARG A 293 -42.00 -26.81 4.42
N GLY A 294 -42.02 -27.20 5.70
CA GLY A 294 -42.35 -28.56 6.12
C GLY A 294 -41.17 -29.55 6.09
N ASP A 295 -39.95 -29.11 5.76
CA ASP A 295 -38.75 -29.95 5.78
C ASP A 295 -38.18 -30.07 7.21
N GLY A 296 -38.84 -30.88 8.03
CA GLY A 296 -38.44 -31.17 9.41
C GLY A 296 -37.07 -31.85 9.53
N PRO A 297 -36.79 -32.96 8.81
CA PRO A 297 -35.49 -33.63 8.85
C PRO A 297 -34.34 -32.70 8.45
N GLY A 298 -34.50 -31.94 7.37
CA GLY A 298 -33.50 -30.99 6.92
C GLY A 298 -33.27 -29.83 7.89
N ALA A 299 -34.31 -29.35 8.57
CA ALA A 299 -34.17 -28.37 9.65
C ALA A 299 -33.44 -28.96 10.87
N ARG A 300 -33.83 -30.17 11.32
CA ARG A 300 -33.19 -30.86 12.46
C ARG A 300 -31.68 -31.01 12.25
N LEU A 301 -31.26 -31.34 11.03
CA LEU A 301 -29.84 -31.46 10.68
C LEU A 301 -29.09 -30.13 10.80
N ILE A 302 -29.69 -29.01 10.35
CA ILE A 302 -29.06 -27.69 10.49
C ILE A 302 -28.99 -27.27 11.96
N LEU A 303 -30.07 -27.43 12.73
CA LEU A 303 -30.11 -27.08 14.16
C LEU A 303 -29.06 -27.87 14.96
N ARG A 304 -28.92 -29.18 14.71
CA ARG A 304 -27.85 -30.00 15.30
C ARG A 304 -26.45 -29.47 14.98
N ARG A 305 -26.22 -29.01 13.74
CA ARG A 305 -24.95 -28.39 13.35
C ARG A 305 -24.70 -27.06 14.06
N ILE A 306 -25.73 -26.25 14.30
CA ILE A 306 -25.59 -25.01 15.09
C ILE A 306 -25.13 -25.33 16.51
N LEU A 307 -25.76 -26.30 17.18
CA LEU A 307 -25.38 -26.70 18.54
C LEU A 307 -23.96 -27.25 18.63
N ARG A 308 -23.50 -27.95 17.58
CA ARG A 308 -22.15 -28.51 17.52
C ARG A 308 -21.08 -27.45 17.19
N ASP A 309 -21.32 -26.64 16.17
CA ASP A 309 -20.30 -25.73 15.61
C ASP A 309 -20.28 -24.38 16.33
N HIS A 310 -21.41 -23.93 16.87
CA HIS A 310 -21.59 -22.60 17.49
C HIS A 310 -22.26 -22.67 18.87
N PRO A 311 -21.78 -23.53 19.80
CA PRO A 311 -22.49 -23.87 21.03
C PRO A 311 -22.75 -22.69 21.98
N ARG A 312 -21.96 -21.62 21.88
CA ARG A 312 -22.06 -20.43 22.74
C ARG A 312 -22.91 -19.30 22.14
N SER A 313 -23.45 -19.50 20.94
CA SER A 313 -24.20 -18.45 20.24
C SER A 313 -25.64 -18.33 20.70
N ALA A 314 -26.24 -17.14 20.53
CA ALA A 314 -27.68 -16.94 20.78
C ALA A 314 -28.54 -17.87 19.91
N ALA A 315 -28.10 -18.11 18.66
CA ALA A 315 -28.77 -19.03 17.74
C ALA A 315 -28.72 -20.48 18.20
N ALA A 316 -27.69 -20.91 18.94
CA ALA A 316 -27.65 -22.24 19.55
C ALA A 316 -28.69 -22.39 20.67
N ALA A 317 -28.87 -21.36 21.51
CA ALA A 317 -29.92 -21.37 22.53
C ALA A 317 -31.32 -21.50 21.90
N GLU A 318 -31.58 -20.76 20.82
CA GLU A 318 -32.85 -20.85 20.09
C GLU A 318 -33.01 -22.20 19.37
N ALA A 319 -31.94 -22.70 18.74
CA ALA A 319 -31.95 -24.02 18.11
C ALA A 319 -32.30 -25.13 19.09
N LEU A 320 -31.75 -25.08 20.31
CA LEU A 320 -32.08 -26.01 21.38
C LEU A 320 -33.57 -25.92 21.76
N ALA A 321 -34.10 -24.70 21.94
CA ALA A 321 -35.50 -24.48 22.26
C ALA A 321 -36.46 -24.99 21.16
N ILE A 322 -36.10 -24.82 19.89
CA ILE A 322 -36.87 -25.37 18.76
C ILE A 322 -36.84 -26.89 18.77
N MET A 323 -35.66 -27.49 18.95
CA MET A 323 -35.50 -28.95 19.01
C MET A 323 -36.27 -29.55 20.19
N ALA A 324 -36.27 -28.89 21.36
CA ALA A 324 -37.07 -29.29 22.52
C ALA A 324 -38.57 -29.28 22.22
N ARG A 325 -39.09 -28.17 21.68
CA ARG A 325 -40.52 -28.04 21.31
C ARG A 325 -40.96 -29.06 20.26
N LYS A 326 -40.05 -29.53 19.40
CA LYS A 326 -40.31 -30.55 18.37
C LYS A 326 -40.10 -31.99 18.85
N GLY A 327 -39.64 -32.20 20.09
CA GLY A 327 -39.31 -33.53 20.60
C GLY A 327 -38.09 -34.17 19.92
N TRP A 328 -37.16 -33.35 19.41
CA TRP A 328 -35.99 -33.80 18.66
C TRP A 328 -34.72 -33.96 19.50
N ILE A 329 -34.79 -33.59 20.78
CA ILE A 329 -33.77 -33.86 21.77
C ILE A 329 -34.06 -35.27 22.30
N GLU A 330 -33.24 -36.22 21.90
CA GLU A 330 -33.22 -37.53 22.57
C GLU A 330 -32.66 -37.29 23.97
N SER A 331 -33.44 -37.62 25.00
CA SER A 331 -32.85 -37.88 26.32
C SER A 331 -31.82 -38.99 26.11
N PRO A 332 -30.62 -38.95 26.72
CA PRO A 332 -29.71 -40.08 26.63
C PRO A 332 -30.47 -41.31 27.11
N SER A 333 -30.79 -42.21 26.18
CA SER A 333 -31.43 -43.47 26.53
C SER A 333 -30.50 -44.16 27.51
N ALA A 334 -30.99 -44.47 28.70
CA ALA A 334 -30.28 -45.32 29.65
C ALA A 334 -29.70 -46.53 28.89
N PRO A 335 -28.45 -46.93 29.14
CA PRO A 335 -27.90 -48.12 28.51
C PRO A 335 -28.88 -49.27 28.73
N GLN A 336 -29.39 -49.84 27.63
CA GLN A 336 -30.21 -51.03 27.70
C GLN A 336 -29.37 -52.13 28.38
N PRO A 337 -29.93 -52.88 29.35
CA PRO A 337 -29.18 -53.97 29.96
C PRO A 337 -28.82 -54.96 28.86
N SER A 338 -27.53 -55.24 28.72
CA SER A 338 -27.00 -56.23 27.81
C SER A 338 -27.75 -57.55 28.00
N GLU A 339 -28.41 -58.04 26.95
CA GLU A 339 -28.94 -59.40 26.92
C GLU A 339 -27.80 -60.38 27.22
N GLU A 340 -27.97 -61.14 28.31
CA GLU A 340 -27.13 -62.26 28.67
C GLU A 340 -26.99 -63.22 27.49
N GLN A 341 -25.76 -63.38 27.02
CA GLN A 341 -25.36 -64.45 26.12
C GLN A 341 -25.60 -65.79 26.84
N GLN A 342 -26.64 -66.51 26.44
CA GLN A 342 -26.81 -67.92 26.77
C GLN A 342 -25.71 -68.75 26.09
N PRO A 343 -24.99 -69.64 26.81
CA PRO A 343 -23.96 -70.48 26.22
C PRO A 343 -24.58 -71.59 25.38
N SER A 344 -24.21 -71.63 24.10
CA SER A 344 -24.63 -72.62 23.10
C SER A 344 -23.74 -73.87 23.14
N GLY A 345 -24.37 -75.05 23.33
CA GLY A 345 -24.00 -76.38 22.80
C GLY A 345 -22.72 -77.02 23.36
N ALA A 346 -22.79 -77.96 24.31
CA ALA A 346 -23.17 -79.38 24.14
C ALA A 346 -22.33 -80.10 23.06
N ALA A 347 -21.31 -80.81 23.53
CA ALA A 347 -20.49 -81.75 22.77
C ALA A 347 -21.21 -83.09 22.62
N ASP A 348 -21.16 -83.67 21.43
CA ASP A 348 -21.67 -85.01 21.14
C ASP A 348 -20.48 -85.90 20.71
N PRO A 349 -20.20 -87.02 21.42
CA PRO A 349 -19.13 -87.94 21.04
C PRO A 349 -19.66 -89.18 20.29
N GLU A 350 -18.81 -89.65 19.38
CA GLU A 350 -18.61 -91.03 18.95
C GLU A 350 -19.50 -91.68 17.85
N ARG A 351 -18.76 -92.19 16.85
CA ARG A 351 -19.11 -93.16 15.81
C ARG A 351 -19.30 -94.56 16.43
N SER A 352 -20.21 -95.40 15.94
CA SER A 352 -20.02 -96.47 14.91
C SER A 352 -20.98 -97.64 15.28
N PRO A 353 -21.19 -98.70 14.47
CA PRO A 353 -20.53 -99.08 13.21
C PRO A 353 -21.37 -98.95 11.93
#